data_AF-H3D7S6-F1
#
_entry.id   AF-H3D7S6-F1
#
_cell.length_a   1.000
_cell.length_b   1.000
_cell.length_c   1.000
_cell.angle_alpha   90.00
_cell.angle_beta   90.00
_cell.angle_gamma   90.00
#
_symmetry.space_group_name_H-M   'P 1'
#
loop_
_entity.id
_entity.type
_entity.pdbx_description
1 polymer ?
#
loop_
_entity_poly.entity_id
_entity_poly.type
_entity_poly.pdbx_seq_one_letter_code
_entity_poly.pdbx_strand_id
1 'polypeptide(L)'
;VFHQTGAIVPQPGRDMWTRNFVKLPCSPSNTIYQHSAPEDEENGERQGRGGVLGEIFTASWLRRRGECFTFALCSQKAILKYNPKYKDQWSFDALAEFFKFGACEGVNISALVQKIAALALDLPKRVMKGIPLLQQGRAAAITLSQAQISCLLANAFFCTFPHRNSTSFHSDYHTYPSINFTRLFSHWSERKMEKLKAIVHYFHVATETKLDGLVTFERRCLANTDARTWSCCKEEMNKLYVSSCGAIETEGSGLLQVDFASSWLGGGVLDSGLLQEEILFLMSPELIVSRLFTEKLQDNECVIVTGCQQFSTYSGYGDTFRWKGPYADPTGRDGWARRQRQVLAMDALRFTHGRDQYSMKLVVRELNKAYCGFKRCDDIATGKWGCGAFKGDPQLKAVIQLMAAARAGRGLAFFTFKDEKLEHGLRQAYRLLRTKGTTVGE
;
A
#
# COMPACT_ATOMS: atom_id res chain seq x y z
N VAL A 1 -0.52 24.07 -1.39
CA VAL A 1 -0.58 25.41 -2.02
C VAL A 1 0.83 25.74 -2.46
N PHE A 2 1.01 26.01 -3.75
CA PHE A 2 2.32 26.16 -4.40
C PHE A 2 2.85 27.58 -4.24
N HIS A 3 4.16 27.72 -3.98
CA HIS A 3 4.88 28.99 -4.14
C HIS A 3 5.58 29.01 -5.52
N GLN A 4 5.82 30.22 -6.03
CA GLN A 4 6.47 30.50 -7.32
C GLN A 4 7.90 29.91 -7.47
N THR A 5 8.48 29.34 -6.40
CA THR A 5 9.84 28.76 -6.37
C THR A 5 9.88 27.25 -6.62
N GLY A 6 8.73 26.58 -6.83
CA GLY A 6 8.68 25.13 -7.06
C GLY A 6 8.93 24.26 -5.82
N ALA A 7 9.23 24.85 -4.66
CA ALA A 7 9.40 24.14 -3.39
C ALA A 7 8.06 23.92 -2.67
N ILE A 8 7.82 22.71 -2.17
CA ILE A 8 6.68 22.40 -1.31
C ILE A 8 7.00 22.88 0.11
N VAL A 9 6.23 23.86 0.59
CA VAL A 9 6.38 24.39 1.96
C VAL A 9 5.42 23.65 2.90
N PRO A 10 5.91 23.14 4.06
CA PRO A 10 5.05 22.59 5.09
C PRO A 10 3.97 23.60 5.48
N GLN A 11 2.71 23.15 5.54
CA GLN A 11 1.62 24.01 5.95
C GLN A 11 1.28 23.78 7.42
N PRO A 12 1.14 24.85 8.23
CA PRO A 12 0.50 24.71 9.53
C PRO A 12 -0.92 24.18 9.33
N GLY A 13 -1.39 23.41 10.30
CA GLY A 13 -2.70 22.79 10.26
C GLY A 13 -3.27 22.66 11.66
N ARG A 14 -4.47 22.10 11.73
CA ARG A 14 -5.14 21.77 12.98
C ARG A 14 -5.62 20.33 12.94
N ASP A 15 -5.90 19.80 14.13
CA ASP A 15 -6.58 18.52 14.30
C ASP A 15 -7.94 18.53 13.59
N MET A 16 -8.30 17.38 13.00
CA MET A 16 -9.56 17.20 12.28
C MET A 16 -10.17 15.85 12.64
N TRP A 17 -11.18 15.86 13.50
CA TRP A 17 -11.92 14.66 13.92
C TRP A 17 -13.30 14.58 13.25
N THR A 18 -13.33 14.40 11.94
CA THR A 18 -14.57 14.32 11.15
C THR A 18 -14.52 13.18 10.13
N ARG A 19 -15.67 12.79 9.58
CA ARG A 19 -15.79 11.67 8.62
C ARG A 19 -14.99 11.82 7.31
N ASN A 20 -14.48 13.01 7.01
CA ASN A 20 -13.73 13.29 5.78
C ASN A 20 -12.21 13.26 5.99
N PHE A 21 -11.74 13.05 7.22
CA PHE A 21 -10.33 13.10 7.58
C PHE A 21 -9.94 11.83 8.36
N VAL A 22 -8.65 11.52 8.35
CA VAL A 22 -8.07 10.49 9.21
C VAL A 22 -8.20 10.93 10.67
N LYS A 23 -8.85 10.10 11.48
CA LYS A 23 -8.88 10.24 12.95
C LYS A 23 -7.50 9.87 13.52
N LEU A 24 -6.66 10.87 13.80
CA LEU A 24 -5.29 10.65 14.28
C LEU A 24 -5.27 10.16 15.75
N PRO A 25 -4.35 9.25 16.12
CA PRO A 25 -4.22 8.76 17.50
C PRO A 25 -3.98 9.85 18.53
N CYS A 26 -3.28 10.92 18.15
CA CYS A 26 -2.94 12.05 18.99
C CYS A 26 -4.04 13.12 19.09
N SER A 27 -5.21 12.94 18.47
CA SER A 27 -6.32 13.88 18.58
C SER A 27 -6.83 13.95 20.03
N PRO A 28 -7.11 15.16 20.57
CA PRO A 28 -7.79 15.31 21.86
C PRO A 28 -9.17 14.64 21.90
N SER A 29 -9.81 14.45 20.74
CA SER A 29 -11.12 13.80 20.61
C SER A 29 -11.05 12.27 20.73
N ASN A 30 -9.85 11.69 20.75
CA ASN A 30 -9.63 10.26 20.93
C ASN A 30 -9.64 9.93 22.42
N THR A 31 -10.80 9.62 23.01
CA THR A 31 -10.95 9.30 24.43
C THR A 31 -11.14 7.80 24.68
N ILE A 32 -10.70 7.32 25.85
CA ILE A 32 -11.01 5.98 26.38
C ILE A 32 -11.58 6.10 27.79
N TYR A 33 -12.38 5.12 28.21
CA TYR A 33 -12.90 5.05 29.58
C TYR A 33 -11.83 4.52 30.53
N GLN A 34 -11.61 5.20 31.66
CA GLN A 34 -10.78 4.71 32.75
C GLN A 34 -11.60 3.75 33.62
N HIS A 35 -11.37 2.44 33.46
CA HIS A 35 -12.05 1.37 34.23
C HIS A 35 -13.58 1.36 33.96
N SER A 36 -14.15 0.32 33.34
CA SER A 36 -14.78 -0.81 34.03
C SER A 36 -15.55 -1.64 32.98
N ALA A 37 -16.17 -2.73 33.43
CA ALA A 37 -17.08 -3.58 32.69
C ALA A 37 -18.17 -2.81 31.90
N PRO A 38 -18.83 -3.44 30.90
CA PRO A 38 -19.78 -2.79 29.98
C PRO A 38 -20.97 -2.06 30.62
N GLU A 39 -21.18 -2.19 31.93
CA GLU A 39 -22.35 -1.67 32.65
C GLU A 39 -22.17 -0.23 33.19
N ASP A 40 -20.96 0.33 33.20
CA ASP A 40 -20.64 1.66 33.77
C ASP A 40 -20.43 2.79 32.72
N GLU A 41 -21.01 2.67 31.52
CA GLU A 41 -20.77 3.64 30.42
C GLU A 41 -21.28 5.07 30.70
N GLU A 42 -22.22 5.25 31.64
CA GLU A 42 -22.85 6.56 31.90
C GLU A 42 -22.09 7.45 32.90
N ASN A 43 -21.22 6.92 33.77
CA ASN A 43 -20.57 7.67 34.85
C ASN A 43 -19.03 7.60 34.90
N GLY A 44 -18.37 6.93 33.95
CA GLY A 44 -16.91 6.76 33.95
C GLY A 44 -16.12 8.00 33.50
N GLU A 45 -15.05 8.36 34.22
CA GLU A 45 -14.11 9.40 33.79
C GLU A 45 -13.46 9.04 32.44
N ARG A 46 -13.55 9.97 31.47
CA ARG A 46 -12.96 9.82 30.14
C ARG A 46 -11.55 10.40 30.13
N GLN A 47 -10.54 9.57 29.89
CA GLN A 47 -9.17 10.02 29.68
C GLN A 47 -8.86 10.12 28.18
N GLY A 48 -8.10 11.13 27.78
CA GLY A 48 -7.57 11.21 26.42
C GLY A 48 -6.64 10.03 26.13
N ARG A 49 -6.96 9.23 25.10
CA ARG A 49 -6.16 8.08 24.65
C ARG A 49 -4.75 8.48 24.27
N GLY A 50 -4.55 9.70 23.75
CA GLY A 50 -3.23 10.25 23.47
C GLY A 50 -2.32 10.34 24.72
N GLY A 51 -2.89 10.69 25.88
CA GLY A 51 -2.15 10.70 27.15
C GLY A 51 -1.71 9.29 27.56
N VAL A 52 -2.61 8.32 27.44
CA VAL A 52 -2.32 6.90 27.72
C VAL A 52 -1.26 6.33 26.78
N LEU A 53 -1.31 6.68 25.50
CA LEU A 53 -0.26 6.33 24.53
C LEU A 53 1.09 6.94 24.93
N GLY A 54 1.09 8.22 25.33
CA GLY A 54 2.27 8.92 25.83
C GLY A 54 2.91 8.23 27.04
N GLU A 55 2.11 7.89 28.05
CA GLU A 55 2.56 7.16 29.23
C GLU A 55 3.16 5.80 28.85
N ILE A 56 2.50 5.05 27.96
CA ILE A 56 2.96 3.73 27.55
C ILE A 56 4.29 3.81 26.80
N PHE A 57 4.43 4.77 25.90
CA PHE A 57 5.64 4.95 25.11
C PHE A 57 6.80 5.59 25.88
N THR A 58 6.53 6.18 27.05
CA THR A 58 7.56 6.75 27.94
C THR A 58 7.81 5.88 29.18
N ALA A 59 7.09 4.77 29.31
CA ALA A 59 7.22 3.89 30.45
C ALA A 59 8.58 3.18 30.48
N SER A 60 9.01 2.85 31.70
CA SER A 60 10.32 2.27 31.97
C SER A 60 10.56 0.94 31.25
N TRP A 61 9.51 0.17 30.94
CA TRP A 61 9.63 -1.09 30.19
C TRP A 61 10.23 -0.90 28.80
N LEU A 62 9.96 0.22 28.13
CA LEU A 62 10.61 0.53 26.85
C LEU A 62 12.09 0.81 27.02
N ARG A 63 12.52 1.34 28.17
CA ARG A 63 13.93 1.64 28.46
C ARG A 63 14.69 0.47 29.08
N ARG A 64 14.02 -0.65 29.42
CA ARG A 64 14.67 -1.82 30.01
C ARG A 64 15.54 -2.52 28.96
N ARG A 65 16.82 -2.72 29.31
CA ARG A 65 17.68 -3.70 28.65
C ARG A 65 17.42 -5.05 29.31
N GLY A 66 16.89 -6.02 28.59
CA GLY A 66 16.52 -7.34 29.13
C GLY A 66 16.13 -8.32 28.03
N GLU A 67 15.99 -9.59 28.41
CA GLU A 67 15.74 -10.73 27.52
C GLU A 67 14.59 -10.49 26.52
N CYS A 68 14.81 -10.87 25.26
CA CYS A 68 13.94 -10.58 24.11
C CYS A 68 12.47 -11.03 24.32
N PHE A 69 12.26 -12.14 25.04
CA PHE A 69 10.94 -12.68 25.35
C PHE A 69 10.09 -11.74 26.21
N THR A 70 10.72 -11.06 27.18
CA THR A 70 10.04 -10.08 28.05
C THR A 70 9.55 -8.89 27.22
N PHE A 71 10.30 -8.49 26.20
CA PHE A 71 9.98 -7.31 25.40
C PHE A 71 8.81 -7.54 24.42
N ALA A 72 8.70 -8.72 23.81
CA ALA A 72 7.54 -9.08 22.98
C ALA A 72 6.25 -9.07 23.81
N LEU A 73 6.28 -9.67 25.00
CA LEU A 73 5.14 -9.67 25.93
C LEU A 73 4.80 -8.25 26.42
N CYS A 74 5.79 -7.42 26.71
CA CYS A 74 5.56 -6.02 27.08
C CYS A 74 4.95 -5.21 25.93
N SER A 75 5.39 -5.44 24.69
CA SER A 75 4.83 -4.79 23.49
C SER A 75 3.37 -5.19 23.27
N GLN A 76 3.03 -6.47 23.45
CA GLN A 76 1.64 -6.94 23.44
C GLN A 76 0.82 -6.27 24.54
N LYS A 77 1.28 -6.29 25.79
CA LYS A 77 0.58 -5.67 26.94
C LYS A 77 0.35 -4.17 26.71
N ALA A 78 1.35 -3.48 26.16
CA ALA A 78 1.25 -2.08 25.79
C ALA A 78 0.13 -1.85 24.76
N ILE A 79 0.14 -2.61 23.65
CA ILE A 79 -0.89 -2.50 22.60
C ILE A 79 -2.29 -2.76 23.13
N LEU A 80 -2.44 -3.76 24.01
CA LEU A 80 -3.72 -4.14 24.60
C LEU A 80 -4.22 -3.14 25.65
N LYS A 81 -3.34 -2.38 26.33
CA LYS A 81 -3.75 -1.37 27.33
C LYS A 81 -4.65 -0.29 26.73
N TYR A 82 -4.42 0.11 25.49
CA TYR A 82 -5.31 1.05 24.76
C TYR A 82 -6.21 0.35 23.73
N ASN A 83 -6.27 -0.98 23.74
CA ASN A 83 -7.20 -1.78 22.94
C ASN A 83 -7.86 -2.89 23.80
N PRO A 84 -8.42 -2.58 24.99
CA PRO A 84 -8.84 -3.58 25.96
C PRO A 84 -9.92 -4.54 25.43
N LYS A 85 -10.80 -4.05 24.55
CA LYS A 85 -11.85 -4.85 23.87
C LYS A 85 -11.30 -6.09 23.14
N TYR A 86 -10.03 -6.06 22.73
CA TYR A 86 -9.42 -7.10 21.90
C TYR A 86 -8.44 -8.00 22.67
N LYS A 87 -8.35 -7.86 23.99
CA LYS A 87 -7.39 -8.60 24.83
C LYS A 87 -7.42 -10.11 24.63
N ASP A 88 -8.62 -10.68 24.48
CA ASP A 88 -8.83 -12.13 24.32
C ASP A 88 -9.07 -12.54 22.85
N GLN A 89 -8.96 -11.58 21.92
CA GLN A 89 -9.20 -11.80 20.48
C GLN A 89 -7.92 -11.72 19.65
N TRP A 90 -6.95 -10.89 20.05
CA TRP A 90 -5.72 -10.68 19.30
C TRP A 90 -4.60 -11.59 19.79
N SER A 91 -3.99 -12.32 18.83
CA SER A 91 -2.74 -13.05 19.03
C SER A 91 -1.54 -12.23 18.56
N PHE A 92 -0.40 -12.42 19.23
CA PHE A 92 0.89 -11.77 18.93
C PHE A 92 2.02 -12.80 18.79
N ASP A 93 1.68 -14.05 18.52
CA ASP A 93 2.59 -15.19 18.38
C ASP A 93 3.62 -14.98 17.26
N ALA A 94 3.23 -14.48 16.08
CA ALA A 94 4.18 -14.21 15.01
C ALA A 94 5.20 -13.12 15.42
N LEU A 95 4.75 -12.10 16.14
CA LEU A 95 5.63 -11.06 16.67
C LEU A 95 6.59 -11.64 17.73
N ALA A 96 6.08 -12.47 18.66
CA ALA A 96 6.90 -13.10 19.68
C ALA A 96 7.99 -14.00 19.09
N GLU A 97 7.65 -14.83 18.09
CA GLU A 97 8.62 -15.65 17.37
C GLU A 97 9.63 -14.81 16.58
N PHE A 98 9.21 -13.67 16.00
CA PHE A 98 10.14 -12.76 15.33
C PHE A 98 11.18 -12.15 16.28
N PHE A 99 10.78 -11.79 17.50
CA PHE A 99 11.71 -11.33 18.53
C PHE A 99 12.71 -12.42 18.94
N LYS A 100 12.25 -13.67 19.10
CA LYS A 100 13.14 -14.81 19.36
C LYS A 100 14.14 -14.99 18.23
N PHE A 101 13.67 -14.96 16.98
CA PHE A 101 14.53 -15.06 15.80
C PHE A 101 15.62 -13.98 15.80
N GLY A 102 15.28 -12.71 16.01
CA GLY A 102 16.29 -11.65 16.02
C GLY A 102 17.30 -11.79 17.16
N ALA A 103 16.89 -12.30 18.32
CA ALA A 103 17.83 -12.58 19.41
C ALA A 103 18.85 -13.67 19.03
N CYS A 104 18.41 -14.73 18.34
CA CYS A 104 19.29 -15.77 17.83
C CYS A 104 20.27 -15.25 16.77
N GLU A 105 19.83 -14.31 15.93
CA GLU A 105 20.64 -13.69 14.87
C GLU A 105 21.50 -12.51 15.38
N GLY A 106 21.49 -12.21 16.68
CA GLY A 106 22.22 -11.08 17.25
C GLY A 106 21.67 -9.69 16.86
N VAL A 107 20.46 -9.62 16.29
CA VAL A 107 19.78 -8.38 15.91
C VAL A 107 19.02 -7.83 17.11
N ASN A 108 19.36 -6.61 17.54
CA ASN A 108 18.70 -5.96 18.67
C ASN A 108 17.35 -5.32 18.27
N ILE A 109 16.35 -6.17 18.02
CA ILE A 109 14.99 -5.75 17.68
C ILE A 109 14.39 -4.84 18.77
N SER A 110 14.66 -5.12 20.05
CA SER A 110 14.16 -4.33 21.18
C SER A 110 14.60 -2.87 21.10
N ALA A 111 15.88 -2.61 20.81
CA ALA A 111 16.38 -1.25 20.62
C ALA A 111 15.73 -0.55 19.42
N LEU A 112 15.49 -1.29 18.33
CA LEU A 112 14.79 -0.74 17.17
C LEU A 112 13.33 -0.38 17.51
N VAL A 113 12.60 -1.22 18.24
CA VAL A 113 11.22 -0.90 18.64
C VAL A 113 11.14 0.33 19.54
N GLN A 114 12.16 0.61 20.36
CA GLN A 114 12.25 1.89 21.09
C GLN A 114 12.35 3.08 20.13
N LYS A 115 13.15 2.97 19.07
CA LYS A 115 13.24 4.01 18.03
C LYS A 115 11.93 4.15 17.25
N ILE A 116 11.22 3.06 16.97
CA ILE A 116 9.88 3.09 16.37
C ILE A 116 8.88 3.79 17.32
N ALA A 117 8.95 3.54 18.62
CA ALA A 117 8.11 4.22 19.62
C ALA A 117 8.36 5.73 19.64
N ALA A 118 9.63 6.15 19.54
CA ALA A 118 9.98 7.57 19.41
C ALA A 118 9.39 8.19 18.13
N LEU A 119 9.44 7.49 16.99
CA LEU A 119 8.76 7.93 15.76
C LEU A 119 7.24 8.05 15.96
N ALA A 120 6.62 7.10 16.65
CA ALA A 120 5.17 7.14 16.90
C ALA A 120 4.77 8.35 17.77
N LEU A 121 5.56 8.66 18.79
CA LEU A 121 5.38 9.82 19.69
C LEU A 121 5.62 11.17 18.99
N ASP A 122 6.41 11.20 17.93
CA ASP A 122 6.69 12.40 17.14
C ASP A 122 5.53 12.81 16.21
N LEU A 123 4.48 11.98 16.10
CA LEU A 123 3.33 12.21 15.22
C LEU A 123 2.72 13.62 15.33
N PRO A 124 2.31 14.15 16.51
CA PRO A 124 1.69 15.47 16.61
C PRO A 124 2.63 16.61 16.19
N LYS A 125 3.95 16.41 16.27
CA LYS A 125 4.95 17.41 15.83
C LYS A 125 5.14 17.41 14.32
N ARG A 126 5.02 16.24 13.67
CA ARG A 126 5.33 16.05 12.24
C ARG A 126 4.09 16.09 11.34
N VAL A 127 2.94 15.67 11.86
CA VAL A 127 1.65 15.64 11.16
C VAL A 127 0.69 16.61 11.84
N MET A 128 0.90 17.90 11.60
CA MET A 128 0.10 18.99 12.20
C MET A 128 -1.22 19.24 11.48
N LYS A 129 -1.31 18.85 10.20
CA LYS A 129 -2.48 19.06 9.35
C LYS A 129 -3.27 17.77 9.24
N GLY A 130 -4.58 17.84 9.46
CA GLY A 130 -5.48 16.72 9.21
C GLY A 130 -5.31 16.14 7.81
N ILE A 131 -5.18 14.82 7.73
CA ILE A 131 -5.02 14.09 6.46
C ILE A 131 -6.41 13.82 5.89
N PRO A 132 -6.78 14.38 4.73
CA PRO A 132 -8.09 14.09 4.13
C PRO A 132 -8.17 12.63 3.69
N LEU A 133 -9.37 12.07 3.67
CA LEU A 133 -9.60 10.76 3.08
C LEU A 133 -9.77 10.89 1.56
N LEU A 134 -9.06 10.05 0.81
CA LEU A 134 -9.26 9.84 -0.62
C LEU A 134 -10.51 8.97 -0.83
N GLN A 135 -11.67 9.62 -0.78
CA GLN A 135 -13.00 9.00 -0.87
C GLN A 135 -13.37 8.59 -2.30
N GLN A 136 -14.27 7.62 -2.42
CA GLN A 136 -14.85 7.19 -3.69
C GLN A 136 -15.51 8.34 -4.46
N GLY A 137 -15.35 8.32 -5.79
CA GLY A 137 -15.89 9.30 -6.71
C GLY A 137 -15.20 10.67 -6.67
N ARG A 138 -14.11 10.83 -5.91
CA ARG A 138 -13.42 12.11 -5.73
C ARG A 138 -11.95 12.00 -6.13
N ALA A 139 -11.59 12.65 -7.23
CA ALA A 139 -10.19 12.80 -7.61
C ALA A 139 -9.49 13.78 -6.65
N ALA A 140 -8.39 13.34 -6.04
CA ALA A 140 -7.63 14.14 -5.08
C ALA A 140 -6.21 13.58 -4.92
N ALA A 141 -5.29 14.42 -4.46
CA ALA A 141 -3.91 14.03 -4.18
C ALA A 141 -3.47 14.46 -2.79
N ILE A 142 -2.65 13.63 -2.16
CA ILE A 142 -1.99 13.90 -0.87
C ILE A 142 -0.50 13.73 -1.07
N THR A 143 0.30 14.73 -0.70
CA THR A 143 1.76 14.62 -0.64
C THR A 143 2.21 14.63 0.80
N LEU A 144 2.95 13.61 1.21
CA LEU A 144 3.54 13.46 2.54
C LEU A 144 5.04 13.35 2.42
N SER A 145 5.78 13.83 3.42
CA SER A 145 7.21 13.50 3.51
C SER A 145 7.41 12.05 3.95
N GLN A 146 8.52 11.45 3.53
CA GLN A 146 8.90 10.10 3.98
C GLN A 146 8.95 10.04 5.52
N ALA A 147 9.47 11.08 6.19
CA ALA A 147 9.44 11.20 7.64
C ALA A 147 8.01 11.20 8.25
N GLN A 148 7.03 11.87 7.63
CA GLN A 148 5.63 11.81 8.07
C GLN A 148 5.07 10.40 7.91
N ILE A 149 5.38 9.74 6.80
CA ILE A 149 4.98 8.36 6.52
C ILE A 149 5.57 7.41 7.57
N SER A 150 6.84 7.56 7.94
CA SER A 150 7.47 6.76 9.00
C SER A 150 6.76 6.91 10.35
N CYS A 151 6.33 8.11 10.73
CA CYS A 151 5.55 8.31 11.96
C CYS A 151 4.15 7.67 11.89
N LEU A 152 3.47 7.77 10.74
CA LEU A 152 2.17 7.15 10.53
C LEU A 152 2.28 5.62 10.58
N LEU A 153 3.29 5.04 9.93
CA LEU A 153 3.54 3.60 9.95
C LEU A 153 4.01 3.12 11.32
N ALA A 154 4.78 3.91 12.07
CA ALA A 154 5.11 3.58 13.46
C ALA A 154 3.85 3.51 14.33
N ASN A 155 2.91 4.44 14.15
CA ASN A 155 1.60 4.39 14.81
C ASN A 155 0.76 3.18 14.38
N ALA A 156 0.85 2.78 13.10
CA ALA A 156 0.20 1.56 12.57
C ALA A 156 0.81 0.28 13.17
N PHE A 157 2.14 0.23 13.31
CA PHE A 157 2.88 -0.86 13.95
C PHE A 157 2.40 -1.05 15.39
N PHE A 158 2.27 0.03 16.16
CA PHE A 158 1.70 -0.04 17.51
C PHE A 158 0.18 -0.08 17.56
N CYS A 159 -0.51 -0.23 16.43
CA CYS A 159 -1.96 -0.43 16.39
C CYS A 159 -2.76 0.69 17.08
N THR A 160 -2.32 1.93 16.93
CA THR A 160 -2.85 3.10 17.66
C THR A 160 -4.01 3.79 16.95
N PHE A 161 -4.23 3.52 15.65
CA PHE A 161 -5.29 4.19 14.89
C PHE A 161 -6.68 3.79 15.41
N PRO A 162 -7.48 4.76 15.92
CA PRO A 162 -8.80 4.50 16.47
C PRO A 162 -9.81 4.19 15.37
N HIS A 163 -10.88 3.46 15.70
CA HIS A 163 -11.94 3.07 14.74
C HIS A 163 -11.48 2.20 13.56
N ARG A 164 -10.24 1.72 13.54
CA ARG A 164 -9.66 0.91 12.44
C ARG A 164 -9.58 -0.60 12.70
N ASN A 165 -10.20 -1.06 13.79
CA ASN A 165 -10.11 -2.43 14.27
C ASN A 165 -11.43 -3.22 14.17
N SER A 166 -12.55 -2.53 13.92
CA SER A 166 -13.85 -3.17 13.75
C SER A 166 -14.04 -3.62 12.31
N THR A 167 -14.60 -4.81 12.12
CA THR A 167 -15.04 -5.32 10.81
C THR A 167 -16.53 -5.10 10.55
N SER A 168 -17.24 -4.43 11.48
CA SER A 168 -18.68 -4.16 11.35
C SER A 168 -18.97 -3.19 10.19
N PHE A 169 -20.03 -3.48 9.44
CA PHE A 169 -20.55 -2.62 8.36
C PHE A 169 -20.98 -1.23 8.84
N HIS A 170 -21.30 -1.08 10.13
CA HIS A 170 -21.68 0.21 10.72
C HIS A 170 -20.46 1.04 11.17
N SER A 171 -19.24 0.54 11.00
CA SER A 171 -18.03 1.30 11.38
C SER A 171 -17.67 2.38 10.36
N ASP A 172 -17.15 3.50 10.86
CA ASP A 172 -16.75 4.68 10.05
C ASP A 172 -15.81 4.33 8.89
N TYR A 173 -15.01 3.28 9.06
CA TYR A 173 -13.95 2.88 8.12
C TYR A 173 -14.22 1.52 7.46
N HIS A 174 -15.47 1.02 7.45
CA HIS A 174 -15.78 -0.29 6.88
C HIS A 174 -15.43 -0.41 5.40
N THR A 175 -15.33 0.70 4.66
CA THR A 175 -14.92 0.80 3.24
C THR A 175 -13.42 1.08 3.04
N TYR A 176 -12.62 1.11 4.12
CA TYR A 176 -11.17 1.34 4.07
C TYR A 176 -10.38 0.06 4.42
N PRO A 177 -9.20 -0.16 3.81
CA PRO A 177 -8.35 -1.28 4.19
C PRO A 177 -7.92 -1.21 5.66
N SER A 178 -7.50 -2.35 6.23
CA SER A 178 -6.89 -2.35 7.57
C SER A 178 -5.56 -1.59 7.55
N ILE A 179 -5.25 -0.84 8.61
CA ILE A 179 -3.96 -0.14 8.73
C ILE A 179 -3.14 -0.61 9.94
N ASN A 180 -3.78 -0.98 11.05
CA ASN A 180 -3.10 -1.50 12.23
C ASN A 180 -2.53 -2.90 11.97
N PHE A 181 -1.34 -3.18 12.49
CA PHE A 181 -0.55 -4.38 12.14
C PHE A 181 -0.96 -5.65 12.90
N THR A 182 -2.10 -5.63 13.60
CA THR A 182 -2.55 -6.72 14.48
C THR A 182 -2.57 -8.09 13.77
N ARG A 183 -3.08 -8.14 12.53
CA ARG A 183 -3.13 -9.39 11.74
C ARG A 183 -1.75 -9.87 11.27
N LEU A 184 -0.78 -8.97 11.13
CA LEU A 184 0.60 -9.33 10.80
C LEU A 184 1.31 -9.96 12.00
N PHE A 185 0.92 -9.57 13.22
CA PHE A 185 1.50 -10.09 14.46
C PHE A 185 0.88 -11.40 14.93
N SER A 186 -0.31 -11.75 14.46
CA SER A 186 -0.99 -12.99 14.81
C SER A 186 -0.57 -14.16 13.93
N HIS A 187 -0.92 -15.38 14.35
CA HIS A 187 -0.82 -16.65 13.63
C HIS A 187 0.49 -16.80 12.84
N TRP A 188 1.52 -17.28 13.53
CA TRP A 188 2.84 -17.51 12.97
C TRP A 188 2.75 -18.27 11.64
N SER A 189 3.53 -17.78 10.68
CA SER A 189 3.79 -18.46 9.41
C SER A 189 5.09 -17.94 8.85
N GLU A 190 5.75 -18.75 8.03
CA GLU A 190 6.98 -18.33 7.34
C GLU A 190 6.76 -17.05 6.52
N ARG A 191 5.60 -16.92 5.87
CA ARG A 191 5.18 -15.69 5.19
C ARG A 191 5.27 -14.46 6.10
N LYS A 192 4.72 -14.53 7.31
CA LYS A 192 4.72 -13.39 8.25
C LYS A 192 6.12 -13.09 8.78
N MET A 193 6.96 -14.11 8.98
CA MET A 193 8.36 -13.89 9.37
C MET A 193 9.12 -13.10 8.31
N GLU A 194 9.00 -13.49 7.04
CA GLU A 194 9.65 -12.78 5.92
C GLU A 194 9.10 -11.37 5.71
N LYS A 195 7.79 -11.16 5.91
CA LYS A 195 7.18 -9.83 5.93
C LYS A 195 7.74 -8.94 7.03
N LEU A 196 7.86 -9.47 8.24
CA LEU A 196 8.39 -8.74 9.39
C LEU A 196 9.85 -8.33 9.15
N LYS A 197 10.68 -9.18 8.52
CA LYS A 197 12.06 -8.81 8.11
C LYS A 197 12.06 -7.54 7.24
N ALA A 198 11.23 -7.49 6.20
CA ALA A 198 11.15 -6.33 5.30
C ALA A 198 10.66 -5.05 6.01
N ILE A 199 9.60 -5.15 6.80
CA ILE A 199 9.01 -4.02 7.54
C ILE A 199 9.97 -3.48 8.60
N VAL A 200 10.62 -4.38 9.35
CA VAL A 200 11.58 -4.02 10.39
C VAL A 200 12.83 -3.40 9.77
N HIS A 201 13.29 -3.90 8.61
CA HIS A 201 14.37 -3.25 7.87
C HIS A 201 14.01 -1.82 7.44
N TYR A 202 12.78 -1.57 6.96
CA TYR A 202 12.33 -0.20 6.68
C TYR A 202 12.41 0.71 7.90
N PHE A 203 11.93 0.25 9.06
CA PHE A 203 12.04 1.05 10.29
C PHE A 203 13.47 1.26 10.75
N HIS A 204 14.37 0.29 10.53
CA HIS A 204 15.79 0.48 10.77
C HIS A 204 16.31 1.64 9.92
N VAL A 205 16.09 1.63 8.61
CA VAL A 205 16.51 2.74 7.73
C VAL A 205 15.86 4.06 8.14
N ALA A 206 14.57 4.07 8.44
CA ALA A 206 13.83 5.29 8.83
C ALA A 206 14.26 5.89 10.18
N THR A 207 14.95 5.11 11.03
CA THR A 207 15.41 5.57 12.35
C THR A 207 16.91 5.85 12.40
N GLU A 208 17.72 5.27 11.51
CA GLU A 208 19.16 5.57 11.40
C GLU A 208 19.49 6.64 10.35
N THR A 209 18.61 6.85 9.36
CA THR A 209 18.85 7.78 8.26
C THR A 209 17.77 8.83 8.16
N LYS A 210 18.14 10.00 7.62
CA LYS A 210 17.21 11.10 7.42
C LYS A 210 16.46 10.90 6.09
N LEU A 211 15.19 10.50 6.17
CA LEU A 211 14.31 10.35 5.00
C LEU A 211 13.63 11.69 4.63
N ASP A 212 14.31 12.47 3.78
CA ASP A 212 13.92 13.83 3.41
C ASP A 212 13.08 13.95 2.12
N GLY A 213 12.73 12.83 1.49
CA GLY A 213 11.92 12.85 0.29
C GLY A 213 10.44 13.10 0.53
N LEU A 214 9.71 13.25 -0.58
CA LEU A 214 8.25 13.31 -0.60
C LEU A 214 7.67 12.10 -1.35
N VAL A 215 6.43 11.76 -1.04
CA VAL A 215 5.62 10.76 -1.74
C VAL A 215 4.22 11.35 -1.97
N THR A 216 3.76 11.30 -3.23
CA THR A 216 2.41 11.75 -3.61
C THR A 216 1.52 10.55 -3.88
N PHE A 217 0.33 10.55 -3.28
CA PHE A 217 -0.74 9.57 -3.49
C PHE A 217 -1.90 10.28 -4.19
N GLU A 218 -2.21 9.89 -5.43
CA GLU A 218 -3.23 10.51 -6.27
C GLU A 218 -4.33 9.49 -6.58
N ARG A 219 -5.55 9.72 -6.05
CA ARG A 219 -6.75 9.00 -6.50
C ARG A 219 -7.26 9.67 -7.77
N ARG A 220 -7.43 8.88 -8.84
CA ARG A 220 -8.03 9.32 -10.10
C ARG A 220 -9.37 8.66 -10.30
N CYS A 221 -10.28 9.39 -10.95
CA CYS A 221 -11.59 8.91 -11.34
C CYS A 221 -11.77 9.18 -12.84
N LEU A 222 -12.10 8.14 -13.59
CA LEU A 222 -12.45 8.24 -15.00
C LEU A 222 -13.89 8.78 -15.12
N ALA A 223 -14.07 9.82 -15.94
CA ALA A 223 -15.38 10.38 -16.23
C ALA A 223 -16.21 9.43 -17.13
N ASN A 224 -17.53 9.42 -16.94
CA ASN A 224 -18.45 8.55 -17.69
C ASN A 224 -18.40 8.76 -19.21
N THR A 225 -18.05 9.96 -19.67
CA THR A 225 -17.92 10.31 -21.09
C THR A 225 -16.77 9.56 -21.77
N ASP A 226 -15.69 9.28 -21.05
CA ASP A 226 -14.51 8.61 -21.61
C ASP A 226 -14.75 7.09 -21.79
N ALA A 227 -15.70 6.51 -21.06
CA ALA A 227 -15.88 5.06 -20.97
C ALA A 227 -16.67 4.41 -22.13
N ARG A 228 -17.43 5.18 -22.92
CA ARG A 228 -18.47 4.65 -23.84
C ARG A 228 -18.04 4.46 -25.30
N THR A 229 -16.81 4.79 -25.66
CA THR A 229 -16.42 5.01 -27.07
C THR A 229 -15.47 3.97 -27.66
N TRP A 230 -15.20 2.85 -26.97
CA TRP A 230 -14.17 1.88 -27.39
C TRP A 230 -14.33 1.39 -28.83
N SER A 231 -15.55 1.06 -29.26
CA SER A 231 -15.82 0.62 -30.64
C SER A 231 -15.61 1.69 -31.72
N CYS A 232 -15.50 2.97 -31.32
CA CYS A 232 -15.27 4.08 -32.22
C CYS A 232 -13.81 4.58 -32.18
N CYS A 233 -12.96 4.00 -31.32
CA CYS A 233 -11.56 4.38 -31.21
C CYS A 233 -10.82 4.10 -32.52
N LYS A 234 -10.08 5.11 -32.99
CA LYS A 234 -9.34 5.09 -34.27
C LYS A 234 -7.84 5.00 -34.07
N GLU A 235 -7.39 5.03 -32.81
CA GLU A 235 -6.01 4.83 -32.44
C GLU A 235 -5.56 3.42 -32.81
N GLU A 236 -4.40 3.30 -33.45
CA GLU A 236 -3.77 2.00 -33.71
C GLU A 236 -2.94 1.53 -32.51
N MET A 237 -2.58 0.24 -32.50
CA MET A 237 -1.69 -0.32 -31.49
C MET A 237 -0.35 0.45 -31.43
N ASN A 238 0.02 0.92 -30.23
CA ASN A 238 1.27 1.64 -29.97
C ASN A 238 2.44 0.66 -29.71
N LYS A 239 3.64 1.17 -29.40
CA LYS A 239 4.85 0.40 -29.14
C LYS A 239 4.61 -0.66 -28.06
N LEU A 240 4.94 -1.91 -28.38
CA LEU A 240 4.90 -3.04 -27.46
C LEU A 240 6.30 -3.66 -27.32
N TYR A 241 6.78 -3.74 -26.09
CA TYR A 241 7.88 -4.61 -25.68
C TYR A 241 7.29 -5.79 -24.90
N VAL A 242 7.67 -7.03 -25.23
CA VAL A 242 7.23 -8.23 -24.49
C VAL A 242 8.45 -9.06 -24.15
N SER A 243 8.56 -9.49 -22.90
CA SER A 243 9.67 -10.31 -22.41
C SER A 243 9.19 -11.33 -21.36
N SER A 244 9.66 -12.57 -21.47
CA SER A 244 9.51 -13.59 -20.42
C SER A 244 10.55 -13.44 -19.31
N CYS A 245 11.64 -12.73 -19.57
CA CYS A 245 12.67 -12.39 -18.60
C CYS A 245 12.45 -11.00 -18.00
N GLY A 246 12.90 -10.81 -16.76
CA GLY A 246 12.75 -9.55 -16.03
C GLY A 246 11.45 -9.45 -15.24
N ALA A 247 11.29 -8.33 -14.55
CA ALA A 247 10.17 -7.97 -13.72
C ALA A 247 9.85 -6.47 -13.85
N ILE A 248 8.66 -6.09 -13.39
CA ILE A 248 8.15 -4.73 -13.52
C ILE A 248 9.01 -3.75 -12.71
N GLU A 249 9.40 -4.13 -11.50
CA GLU A 249 10.13 -3.29 -10.56
C GLU A 249 11.60 -3.05 -10.97
N THR A 250 12.23 -3.99 -11.67
CA THR A 250 13.64 -3.95 -12.08
C THR A 250 13.83 -3.33 -13.47
N GLU A 251 13.23 -3.93 -14.51
CA GLU A 251 13.40 -3.49 -15.89
C GLU A 251 12.44 -2.35 -16.26
N GLY A 252 11.36 -2.17 -15.50
CA GLY A 252 10.42 -1.05 -15.66
C GLY A 252 10.85 0.24 -14.96
N SER A 253 12.14 0.42 -14.66
CA SER A 253 12.65 1.67 -14.09
C SER A 253 12.43 2.84 -15.06
N GLY A 254 11.92 3.96 -14.54
CA GLY A 254 11.53 5.13 -15.35
C GLY A 254 10.19 5.00 -16.09
N LEU A 255 9.50 3.85 -16.00
CA LEU A 255 8.16 3.64 -16.53
C LEU A 255 7.10 3.73 -15.42
N LEU A 256 5.83 3.82 -15.81
CA LEU A 256 4.70 3.65 -14.91
C LEU A 256 4.56 2.16 -14.54
N GLN A 257 4.96 1.80 -13.32
CA GLN A 257 4.96 0.42 -12.84
C GLN A 257 3.57 0.01 -12.35
N VAL A 258 2.95 -0.98 -12.99
CA VAL A 258 1.61 -1.45 -12.59
C VAL A 258 1.70 -2.35 -11.35
N ASP A 259 0.94 -1.97 -10.33
CA ASP A 259 0.57 -2.80 -9.19
C ASP A 259 -0.74 -3.54 -9.52
N PHE A 260 -0.71 -4.88 -9.47
CA PHE A 260 -1.85 -5.75 -9.70
C PHE A 260 -2.75 -5.78 -8.47
N ALA A 261 -3.33 -4.62 -8.19
CA ALA A 261 -3.90 -4.31 -6.90
C ALA A 261 -5.19 -5.09 -6.58
N SER A 262 -5.48 -5.18 -5.30
CA SER A 262 -6.83 -5.35 -4.80
C SER A 262 -7.58 -4.01 -4.86
N SER A 263 -8.91 -4.06 -4.99
CA SER A 263 -9.73 -2.85 -4.82
C SER A 263 -9.57 -2.22 -3.42
N TRP A 264 -9.08 -3.01 -2.46
CA TRP A 264 -8.60 -2.56 -1.16
C TRP A 264 -7.07 -2.51 -1.21
N LEU A 265 -6.49 -1.33 -1.47
CA LEU A 265 -5.04 -1.16 -1.71
C LEU A 265 -4.16 -1.92 -0.73
N GLY A 266 -3.11 -2.53 -1.24
CA GLY A 266 -2.16 -3.36 -0.50
C GLY A 266 -2.69 -4.73 -0.10
N GLY A 267 -3.90 -5.10 -0.54
CA GLY A 267 -4.49 -6.42 -0.36
C GLY A 267 -4.31 -7.00 1.04
N GLY A 268 -3.66 -8.16 1.11
CA GLY A 268 -3.32 -8.88 2.33
C GLY A 268 -1.93 -8.56 2.90
N VAL A 269 -1.32 -7.40 2.61
CA VAL A 269 0.07 -7.09 3.02
C VAL A 269 0.26 -7.18 4.53
N LEU A 270 -0.72 -6.71 5.31
CA LEU A 270 -0.74 -6.80 6.77
C LEU A 270 -1.38 -8.09 7.31
N ASP A 271 -1.52 -9.11 6.47
CA ASP A 271 -2.08 -10.42 6.84
C ASP A 271 -1.35 -11.57 6.12
N SER A 272 -2.04 -12.43 5.37
CA SER A 272 -1.49 -13.64 4.75
C SER A 272 -1.15 -13.51 3.26
N GLY A 273 -1.61 -12.44 2.59
CA GLY A 273 -1.35 -12.18 1.17
C GLY A 273 0.13 -11.99 0.89
N LEU A 274 0.68 -12.62 -0.14
CA LEU A 274 2.10 -12.52 -0.49
C LEU A 274 2.32 -12.75 -1.99
N LEU A 275 1.52 -12.05 -2.79
CA LEU A 275 1.59 -12.04 -4.26
C LEU A 275 2.23 -10.72 -4.72
N GLN A 276 2.04 -10.34 -5.98
CA GLN A 276 2.72 -9.18 -6.56
C GLN A 276 2.47 -7.86 -5.79
N GLU A 277 1.21 -7.53 -5.48
CA GLU A 277 0.86 -6.30 -4.73
C GLU A 277 1.52 -6.29 -3.34
N GLU A 278 1.39 -7.37 -2.57
CA GLU A 278 1.94 -7.39 -1.22
C GLU A 278 3.47 -7.37 -1.21
N ILE A 279 4.12 -8.06 -2.15
CA ILE A 279 5.58 -8.01 -2.29
C ILE A 279 6.04 -6.59 -2.60
N LEU A 280 5.37 -5.89 -3.52
CA LEU A 280 5.68 -4.49 -3.84
C LEU A 280 5.56 -3.60 -2.60
N PHE A 281 4.48 -3.75 -1.83
CA PHE A 281 4.27 -2.98 -0.60
C PHE A 281 5.28 -3.35 0.51
N LEU A 282 5.84 -4.56 0.53
CA LEU A 282 6.90 -4.93 1.48
C LEU A 282 8.27 -4.40 1.07
N MET A 283 8.56 -4.37 -0.24
CA MET A 283 9.81 -3.81 -0.75
C MET A 283 9.81 -2.28 -0.68
N SER A 284 8.63 -1.65 -0.76
CA SER A 284 8.43 -0.20 -0.64
C SER A 284 7.36 0.12 0.45
N PRO A 285 7.66 -0.06 1.76
CA PRO A 285 6.67 0.05 2.85
C PRO A 285 5.91 1.37 2.97
N GLU A 286 6.42 2.44 2.36
CA GLU A 286 5.72 3.72 2.25
C GLU A 286 4.36 3.58 1.56
N LEU A 287 4.18 2.59 0.67
CA LEU A 287 2.89 2.28 0.04
C LEU A 287 1.83 1.85 1.05
N ILE A 288 2.20 1.21 2.16
CA ILE A 288 1.26 0.73 3.19
C ILE A 288 0.46 1.89 3.79
N VAL A 289 1.02 3.10 3.86
CA VAL A 289 0.32 4.26 4.44
C VAL A 289 -0.90 4.66 3.61
N SER A 290 -0.95 4.31 2.32
CA SER A 290 -2.13 4.56 1.46
C SER A 290 -3.40 3.93 2.03
N ARG A 291 -3.28 2.79 2.74
CA ARG A 291 -4.38 2.10 3.43
C ARG A 291 -5.02 2.94 4.53
N LEU A 292 -4.30 3.92 5.07
CA LEU A 292 -4.79 4.81 6.12
C LEU A 292 -5.90 5.73 5.60
N PHE A 293 -5.79 6.22 4.37
CA PHE A 293 -6.64 7.29 3.84
C PHE A 293 -7.30 6.98 2.51
N THR A 294 -7.05 5.82 1.89
CA THR A 294 -7.65 5.46 0.60
C THR A 294 -8.82 4.53 0.78
N GLU A 295 -10.02 4.99 0.40
CA GLU A 295 -11.22 4.15 0.37
C GLU A 295 -11.12 3.10 -0.74
N LYS A 296 -11.80 1.96 -0.61
CA LYS A 296 -11.89 0.94 -1.67
C LYS A 296 -12.14 1.57 -3.04
N LEU A 297 -11.45 1.11 -4.08
CA LEU A 297 -11.61 1.57 -5.46
C LEU A 297 -12.94 1.12 -6.07
N GLN A 298 -13.60 2.03 -6.79
CA GLN A 298 -14.70 1.74 -7.72
C GLN A 298 -14.15 1.38 -9.10
N ASP A 299 -15.01 0.84 -9.96
CA ASP A 299 -14.63 0.36 -11.30
C ASP A 299 -13.98 1.41 -12.20
N ASN A 300 -14.25 2.69 -11.97
CA ASN A 300 -13.71 3.81 -12.74
C ASN A 300 -12.55 4.53 -12.03
N GLU A 301 -11.93 3.93 -11.02
CA GLU A 301 -10.91 4.60 -10.20
C GLU A 301 -9.57 3.87 -10.16
N CYS A 302 -8.49 4.60 -9.95
CA CYS A 302 -7.16 4.04 -9.67
C CYS A 302 -6.40 4.94 -8.72
N VAL A 303 -5.27 4.46 -8.22
CA VAL A 303 -4.33 5.28 -7.43
C VAL A 303 -2.96 5.27 -8.07
N ILE A 304 -2.36 6.44 -8.20
CA ILE A 304 -0.96 6.59 -8.60
C ILE A 304 -0.16 7.06 -7.40
N VAL A 305 0.93 6.36 -7.11
CA VAL A 305 1.89 6.75 -6.10
C VAL A 305 3.19 7.17 -6.78
N THR A 306 3.62 8.40 -6.54
CA THR A 306 4.89 8.93 -7.07
C THR A 306 5.85 9.18 -5.93
N GLY A 307 7.07 8.64 -6.03
CA GLY A 307 8.15 8.95 -5.09
C GLY A 307 8.44 7.93 -4.01
N CYS A 308 7.71 6.79 -3.98
CA CYS A 308 8.00 5.73 -3.02
C CYS A 308 9.38 5.12 -3.26
N GLN A 309 10.13 4.91 -2.17
CA GLN A 309 11.44 4.31 -2.21
C GLN A 309 11.37 2.79 -1.99
N GLN A 310 12.23 2.04 -2.67
CA GLN A 310 12.48 0.64 -2.35
C GLN A 310 13.55 0.52 -1.25
N PHE A 311 13.30 -0.30 -0.24
CA PHE A 311 14.18 -0.48 0.91
C PHE A 311 14.79 -1.87 0.99
N SER A 312 14.18 -2.87 0.34
CA SER A 312 14.58 -4.26 0.46
C SER A 312 14.70 -4.95 -0.90
N THR A 313 15.45 -6.05 -0.92
CA THR A 313 15.47 -7.05 -2.00
C THR A 313 14.81 -8.35 -1.55
N TYR A 314 14.37 -9.16 -2.50
CA TYR A 314 13.72 -10.43 -2.23
C TYR A 314 14.03 -11.48 -3.29
N SER A 315 13.61 -12.70 -3.03
CA SER A 315 13.53 -13.78 -4.01
C SER A 315 12.25 -14.59 -3.80
N GLY A 316 11.85 -15.35 -4.81
CA GLY A 316 10.66 -16.20 -4.74
C GLY A 316 9.35 -15.42 -4.80
N TYR A 317 8.25 -16.14 -4.68
CA TYR A 317 6.88 -15.63 -4.84
C TYR A 317 5.90 -16.51 -4.05
N GLY A 318 4.84 -15.93 -3.47
CA GLY A 318 3.90 -16.69 -2.64
C GLY A 318 4.62 -17.34 -1.45
N ASP A 319 4.45 -18.65 -1.28
CA ASP A 319 5.09 -19.42 -0.19
C ASP A 319 6.62 -19.48 -0.27
N THR A 320 7.18 -19.29 -1.47
CA THR A 320 8.65 -19.30 -1.67
C THR A 320 9.29 -17.94 -1.45
N PHE A 321 8.50 -16.90 -1.14
CA PHE A 321 9.03 -15.56 -0.90
C PHE A 321 10.04 -15.57 0.25
N ARG A 322 11.20 -14.96 0.04
CA ARG A 322 12.24 -14.74 1.05
C ARG A 322 12.76 -13.33 0.93
N TRP A 323 12.82 -12.61 2.04
CA TRP A 323 13.53 -11.35 2.15
C TRP A 323 15.04 -11.61 2.02
N LYS A 324 15.73 -10.88 1.15
CA LYS A 324 17.14 -11.11 0.82
C LYS A 324 18.10 -10.12 1.45
N GLY A 325 17.64 -8.93 1.79
CA GLY A 325 18.51 -7.92 2.38
C GLY A 325 18.10 -6.49 2.08
N PRO A 326 18.93 -5.53 2.52
CA PRO A 326 18.81 -4.12 2.16
C PRO A 326 18.85 -3.87 0.66
N TYR A 327 18.22 -2.79 0.22
CA TYR A 327 18.34 -2.27 -1.14
C TYR A 327 18.69 -0.78 -1.11
N ALA A 328 19.78 -0.42 -1.79
CA ALA A 328 20.16 0.96 -2.01
C ALA A 328 19.48 1.46 -3.30
N ASP A 329 18.36 2.14 -3.15
CA ASP A 329 17.57 2.63 -4.28
C ASP A 329 18.35 3.66 -5.11
N PRO A 330 18.73 3.33 -6.37
CA PRO A 330 19.56 4.19 -7.19
C PRO A 330 18.74 5.30 -7.89
N THR A 331 17.41 5.29 -7.77
CA THR A 331 16.55 6.22 -8.51
C THR A 331 16.82 7.68 -8.09
N GLY A 332 16.91 8.56 -9.09
CA GLY A 332 17.03 10.00 -8.86
C GLY A 332 15.81 10.58 -8.15
N ARG A 333 15.87 11.88 -7.83
CA ARG A 333 14.72 12.62 -7.30
C ARG A 333 14.29 13.70 -8.28
N ASP A 334 12.98 13.96 -8.35
CA ASP A 334 12.41 15.05 -9.13
C ASP A 334 12.52 16.40 -8.39
N GLY A 335 12.03 17.47 -9.01
CA GLY A 335 12.04 18.82 -8.42
C GLY A 335 11.23 18.97 -7.12
N TRP A 336 10.42 17.97 -6.75
CA TRP A 336 9.67 17.93 -5.48
C TRP A 336 10.33 17.00 -4.46
N ALA A 337 11.57 16.56 -4.70
CA ALA A 337 12.28 15.59 -3.90
C ALA A 337 11.59 14.20 -3.82
N ARG A 338 10.70 13.88 -4.75
CA ARG A 338 10.11 12.55 -4.88
C ARG A 338 11.07 11.66 -5.67
N ARG A 339 11.23 10.38 -5.30
CA ARG A 339 11.96 9.44 -6.17
C ARG A 339 11.32 9.42 -7.57
N GLN A 340 12.14 9.29 -8.61
CA GLN A 340 11.70 9.20 -10.01
C GLN A 340 11.11 7.81 -10.31
N ARG A 341 10.05 7.47 -9.58
CA ARG A 341 9.35 6.20 -9.64
C ARG A 341 7.86 6.45 -9.49
N GLN A 342 7.07 5.81 -10.34
CA GLN A 342 5.62 5.85 -10.29
C GLN A 342 5.05 4.44 -10.24
N VAL A 343 4.11 4.22 -9.32
CA VAL A 343 3.37 2.97 -9.16
C VAL A 343 1.90 3.25 -9.43
N LEU A 344 1.27 2.49 -10.31
CA LEU A 344 -0.16 2.54 -10.61
C LEU A 344 -0.87 1.34 -9.98
N ALA A 345 -1.65 1.57 -8.93
CA ALA A 345 -2.55 0.58 -8.35
C ALA A 345 -3.88 0.56 -9.10
N MET A 346 -4.15 -0.57 -9.77
CA MET A 346 -5.42 -0.82 -10.45
C MET A 346 -5.90 -2.26 -10.25
N ASP A 347 -7.15 -2.42 -9.84
CA ASP A 347 -7.71 -3.73 -9.49
C ASP A 347 -8.42 -4.41 -10.67
N ALA A 348 -8.08 -5.66 -10.93
CA ALA A 348 -8.78 -6.51 -11.91
C ALA A 348 -10.03 -7.15 -11.30
N LEU A 349 -10.96 -7.59 -12.15
CA LEU A 349 -12.05 -8.45 -11.69
C LEU A 349 -11.53 -9.86 -11.38
N ARG A 350 -12.12 -10.48 -10.35
CA ARG A 350 -11.93 -11.90 -10.05
C ARG A 350 -13.01 -12.73 -10.72
N PHE A 351 -12.62 -13.74 -11.49
CA PHE A 351 -13.55 -14.60 -12.21
C PHE A 351 -13.71 -15.96 -11.53
N THR A 352 -14.95 -16.41 -11.37
CA THR A 352 -15.25 -17.78 -10.93
C THR A 352 -15.30 -18.72 -12.12
N HIS A 353 -15.95 -18.31 -13.21
CA HIS A 353 -15.99 -19.05 -14.48
C HIS A 353 -15.20 -18.31 -15.56
N GLY A 354 -14.25 -19.01 -16.18
CA GLY A 354 -13.32 -18.42 -17.14
C GLY A 354 -13.98 -17.88 -18.41
N ARG A 355 -15.24 -18.23 -18.72
CA ARG A 355 -15.96 -17.69 -19.88
C ARG A 355 -16.55 -16.31 -19.63
N ASP A 356 -16.85 -15.95 -18.38
CA ASP A 356 -17.54 -14.70 -18.04
C ASP A 356 -16.73 -13.47 -18.46
N GLN A 357 -15.40 -13.54 -18.36
CA GLN A 357 -14.47 -12.47 -18.70
C GLN A 357 -14.53 -12.02 -20.16
N TYR A 358 -15.06 -12.86 -21.05
CA TYR A 358 -15.23 -12.55 -22.47
C TYR A 358 -16.52 -11.78 -22.77
N SER A 359 -17.41 -11.58 -21.78
CA SER A 359 -18.56 -10.71 -21.99
C SER A 359 -18.11 -9.25 -22.16
N MET A 360 -18.66 -8.56 -23.15
CA MET A 360 -18.24 -7.19 -23.49
C MET A 360 -18.42 -6.21 -22.33
N LYS A 361 -19.40 -6.43 -21.44
CA LYS A 361 -19.55 -5.63 -20.22
C LYS A 361 -18.30 -5.69 -19.34
N LEU A 362 -17.75 -6.88 -19.13
CA LEU A 362 -16.59 -7.08 -18.27
C LEU A 362 -15.29 -6.68 -18.99
N VAL A 363 -15.18 -6.92 -20.29
CA VAL A 363 -14.08 -6.40 -21.12
C VAL A 363 -14.00 -4.86 -21.03
N VAL A 364 -15.13 -4.17 -21.21
CA VAL A 364 -15.21 -2.71 -21.11
C VAL A 364 -14.86 -2.21 -19.70
N ARG A 365 -15.26 -2.93 -18.63
CA ARG A 365 -14.84 -2.60 -17.26
C ARG A 365 -13.33 -2.61 -17.13
N GLU A 366 -12.67 -3.66 -17.58
CA GLU A 366 -11.22 -3.81 -17.47
C GLU A 366 -10.46 -2.81 -18.37
N LEU A 367 -10.97 -2.54 -19.58
CA LEU A 367 -10.47 -1.48 -20.46
C LEU A 367 -10.54 -0.10 -19.78
N ASN A 368 -11.68 0.24 -19.17
CA ASN A 368 -11.87 1.51 -18.47
C ASN A 368 -10.95 1.64 -17.26
N LYS A 369 -10.79 0.57 -16.48
CA LYS A 369 -9.88 0.51 -15.34
C LYS A 369 -8.44 0.76 -15.76
N ALA A 370 -7.96 0.04 -16.78
CA ALA A 370 -6.61 0.23 -17.32
C ALA A 370 -6.41 1.64 -17.89
N TYR A 371 -7.36 2.12 -18.69
CA TYR A 371 -7.30 3.46 -19.28
C TYR A 371 -7.29 4.57 -18.23
N CYS A 372 -8.06 4.44 -17.14
CA CYS A 372 -8.06 5.38 -16.02
C CYS A 372 -6.63 5.60 -15.47
N GLY A 373 -5.85 4.52 -15.35
CA GLY A 373 -4.48 4.57 -14.87
C GLY A 373 -3.46 5.02 -15.92
N PHE A 374 -3.67 4.66 -17.18
CA PHE A 374 -2.72 4.93 -18.27
C PHE A 374 -2.81 6.34 -18.83
N LYS A 375 -3.98 6.99 -18.70
CA LYS A 375 -4.22 8.35 -19.20
C LYS A 375 -3.31 9.36 -18.50
N ARG A 376 -2.58 10.16 -19.28
CA ARG A 376 -1.68 11.26 -18.82
C ARG A 376 -0.53 10.78 -17.91
N CYS A 377 0.08 9.65 -18.23
CA CYS A 377 1.24 9.09 -17.51
C CYS A 377 2.42 8.82 -18.46
N ASP A 378 3.53 8.28 -17.95
CA ASP A 378 4.62 7.78 -18.78
C ASP A 378 4.25 6.45 -19.49
N ASP A 379 5.17 5.92 -20.30
CA ASP A 379 5.05 4.56 -20.85
C ASP A 379 4.97 3.52 -19.72
N ILE A 380 4.33 2.38 -19.98
CA ILE A 380 3.81 1.51 -18.94
C ILE A 380 4.64 0.23 -18.81
N ALA A 381 5.02 -0.14 -17.60
CA ALA A 381 5.57 -1.46 -17.27
C ALA A 381 4.50 -2.30 -16.55
N THR A 382 4.09 -3.41 -17.16
CA THR A 382 3.01 -4.27 -16.65
C THR A 382 3.27 -5.75 -16.96
N GLY A 383 2.28 -6.61 -16.73
CA GLY A 383 2.32 -8.03 -17.09
C GLY A 383 0.96 -8.69 -16.93
N LYS A 384 0.97 -9.88 -16.33
CA LYS A 384 -0.20 -10.75 -16.09
C LYS A 384 -1.22 -10.21 -15.06
N TRP A 385 -1.68 -8.98 -15.23
CA TRP A 385 -2.66 -8.29 -14.40
C TRP A 385 -3.96 -9.10 -14.25
N GLY A 386 -4.32 -9.45 -13.01
CA GLY A 386 -5.53 -10.21 -12.71
C GLY A 386 -5.52 -11.69 -13.12
N CYS A 387 -4.39 -12.25 -13.57
CA CYS A 387 -4.37 -13.60 -14.14
C CYS A 387 -4.03 -14.73 -13.15
N GLY A 388 -3.45 -14.38 -11.99
CA GLY A 388 -3.12 -15.35 -10.93
C GLY A 388 -4.32 -15.68 -10.06
N ALA A 389 -4.32 -15.18 -8.82
CA ALA A 389 -5.40 -15.41 -7.85
C ALA A 389 -6.81 -14.99 -8.35
N PHE A 390 -6.86 -14.09 -9.34
CA PHE A 390 -8.10 -13.55 -9.90
C PHE A 390 -8.58 -14.30 -11.16
N LYS A 391 -7.82 -15.29 -11.64
CA LYS A 391 -8.20 -16.23 -12.71
C LYS A 391 -8.54 -15.61 -14.07
N GLY A 392 -8.03 -14.41 -14.35
CA GLY A 392 -8.10 -13.81 -15.69
C GLY A 392 -7.25 -14.55 -16.71
N ASP A 393 -7.65 -14.49 -17.97
CA ASP A 393 -6.92 -15.00 -19.11
C ASP A 393 -5.76 -14.04 -19.47
N PRO A 394 -4.49 -14.52 -19.46
CA PRO A 394 -3.33 -13.69 -19.77
C PRO A 394 -3.32 -13.06 -21.17
N GLN A 395 -3.86 -13.75 -22.18
CA GLN A 395 -3.90 -13.24 -23.55
C GLN A 395 -4.95 -12.14 -23.65
N LEU A 396 -6.17 -12.37 -23.14
CA LEU A 396 -7.22 -11.35 -23.12
C LEU A 396 -6.78 -10.11 -22.35
N LYS A 397 -6.20 -10.31 -21.15
CA LYS A 397 -5.71 -9.21 -20.31
C LYS A 397 -4.56 -8.43 -20.94
N ALA A 398 -3.69 -9.09 -21.73
CA ALA A 398 -2.66 -8.39 -22.49
C ALA A 398 -3.24 -7.52 -23.60
N VAL A 399 -4.21 -8.03 -24.36
CA VAL A 399 -4.90 -7.27 -25.41
C VAL A 399 -5.66 -6.07 -24.83
N ILE A 400 -6.39 -6.27 -23.73
CA ILE A 400 -7.08 -5.17 -23.00
C ILE A 400 -6.09 -4.07 -22.61
N GLN A 401 -4.94 -4.44 -22.04
CA GLN A 401 -3.94 -3.45 -21.63
C GLN A 401 -3.30 -2.75 -22.84
N LEU A 402 -3.05 -3.48 -23.94
CA LEU A 402 -2.53 -2.91 -25.18
C LEU A 402 -3.50 -1.89 -25.80
N MET A 403 -4.80 -2.21 -25.85
CA MET A 403 -5.85 -1.31 -26.33
C MET A 403 -5.96 -0.06 -25.45
N ALA A 404 -5.96 -0.23 -24.14
CA ALA A 404 -6.02 0.88 -23.20
C ALA A 404 -4.77 1.80 -23.30
N ALA A 405 -3.59 1.21 -23.46
CA ALA A 405 -2.34 1.95 -23.65
C ALA A 405 -2.32 2.70 -24.99
N ALA A 406 -2.76 2.05 -26.08
CA ALA A 406 -2.90 2.68 -27.39
C ALA A 406 -3.81 3.91 -27.34
N ARG A 407 -4.99 3.77 -26.74
CA ARG A 407 -5.93 4.89 -26.53
C ARG A 407 -5.35 5.99 -25.63
N ALA A 408 -4.48 5.65 -24.69
CA ALA A 408 -3.78 6.63 -23.84
C ALA A 408 -2.56 7.27 -24.53
N GLY A 409 -2.20 6.83 -25.74
CA GLY A 409 -1.01 7.27 -26.46
C GLY A 409 0.30 6.80 -25.81
N ARG A 410 0.28 5.65 -25.14
CA ARG A 410 1.44 5.12 -24.36
C ARG A 410 1.95 3.81 -24.91
N GLY A 411 3.28 3.63 -24.82
CA GLY A 411 3.94 2.36 -25.05
C GLY A 411 3.73 1.41 -23.87
N LEU A 412 3.83 0.10 -24.14
CA LEU A 412 3.62 -0.97 -23.18
C LEU A 412 4.83 -1.90 -23.14
N ALA A 413 5.45 -2.03 -21.97
CA ALA A 413 6.39 -3.09 -21.64
C ALA A 413 5.66 -4.17 -20.84
N PHE A 414 5.52 -5.36 -21.42
CA PHE A 414 4.75 -6.47 -20.88
C PHE A 414 5.66 -7.64 -20.47
N PHE A 415 5.73 -7.90 -19.17
CA PHE A 415 6.50 -9.01 -18.60
C PHE A 415 5.61 -10.24 -18.41
N THR A 416 5.96 -11.37 -19.02
CA THR A 416 5.15 -12.61 -18.98
C THR A 416 5.53 -13.56 -17.84
N PHE A 417 6.59 -13.24 -17.09
CA PHE A 417 7.09 -14.00 -15.94
C PHE A 417 7.40 -15.46 -16.30
N LYS A 418 8.45 -15.67 -17.09
CA LYS A 418 8.96 -16.97 -17.59
C LYS A 418 8.01 -17.74 -18.52
N ASP A 419 6.99 -17.08 -19.04
CA ASP A 419 6.03 -17.67 -19.98
C ASP A 419 6.39 -17.30 -21.42
N GLU A 420 7.32 -18.06 -21.98
CA GLU A 420 7.82 -17.88 -23.35
C GLU A 420 6.73 -18.12 -24.41
N LYS A 421 5.78 -19.03 -24.13
CA LYS A 421 4.64 -19.30 -25.02
C LYS A 421 3.75 -18.07 -25.13
N LEU A 422 3.42 -17.44 -24.01
CA LEU A 422 2.66 -16.18 -24.01
C LEU A 422 3.45 -15.07 -24.70
N GLU A 423 4.75 -14.93 -24.42
CA GLU A 423 5.60 -13.94 -25.08
C GLU A 423 5.55 -14.08 -26.61
N HIS A 424 5.75 -15.30 -27.11
CA HIS A 424 5.73 -15.58 -28.55
C HIS A 424 4.36 -15.28 -29.16
N GLY A 425 3.28 -15.74 -28.53
CA GLY A 425 1.91 -15.50 -28.99
C GLY A 425 1.55 -14.02 -29.05
N LEU A 426 1.91 -13.24 -28.02
CA LEU A 426 1.66 -11.80 -27.98
C LEU A 426 2.46 -11.05 -29.06
N ARG A 427 3.72 -11.44 -29.31
CA ARG A 427 4.53 -10.85 -30.38
C ARG A 427 3.94 -11.13 -31.76
N GLN A 428 3.44 -12.35 -32.02
CA GLN A 428 2.78 -12.68 -33.28
C GLN A 428 1.48 -11.89 -33.47
N ALA A 429 0.61 -11.86 -32.45
CA ALA A 429 -0.64 -11.11 -32.49
C ALA A 429 -0.40 -9.61 -32.72
N TYR A 430 0.54 -9.02 -31.99
CA TYR A 430 0.92 -7.61 -32.14
C TYR A 430 1.43 -7.29 -33.55
N ARG A 431 2.30 -8.14 -34.13
CA ARG A 431 2.77 -7.97 -35.51
C ARG A 431 1.61 -7.98 -36.50
N LEU A 432 0.67 -8.91 -36.34
CA LEU A 432 -0.51 -8.99 -37.21
C LEU A 432 -1.37 -7.72 -37.13
N LEU A 433 -1.67 -7.25 -35.91
CA LEU A 433 -2.44 -6.03 -35.68
C LEU A 433 -1.75 -4.80 -36.28
N ARG A 434 -0.44 -4.66 -36.10
CA ARG A 434 0.36 -3.55 -36.66
C ARG A 434 0.43 -3.59 -38.18
N THR A 435 0.65 -4.77 -38.77
CA THR A 435 0.73 -4.91 -40.24
C THR A 435 -0.60 -4.59 -40.92
N LYS A 436 -1.72 -4.91 -40.26
CA LYS A 436 -3.06 -4.64 -40.79
C LYS A 436 -3.56 -3.22 -40.50
N GLY A 437 -2.84 -2.41 -39.71
CA GLY A 437 -3.32 -1.10 -39.26
C GLY A 437 -4.59 -1.20 -38.41
N THR A 438 -4.75 -2.28 -37.64
CA THR A 438 -5.97 -2.51 -36.84
C THR A 438 -6.09 -1.46 -35.75
N THR A 439 -7.21 -0.75 -35.75
CA THR A 439 -7.55 0.26 -34.73
C THR A 439 -8.04 -0.40 -33.44
N VAL A 440 -8.09 0.35 -32.34
CA VAL A 440 -8.64 -0.14 -31.05
C VAL A 440 -10.13 -0.47 -31.14
N GLY A 441 -10.88 0.15 -32.05
CA GLY A 441 -12.31 -0.12 -32.21
C GLY A 441 -12.65 -1.38 -33.02
N GLU A 442 -11.73 -1.82 -33.89
CA GLU A 442 -11.82 -3.04 -34.70
C GLU A 442 -11.32 -4.27 -33.93
#